data_AF-A0A0G9LDQ3-F1
#
_entry.id   AF-A0A0G9LDQ3-F1
#
_cell.length_a   1.000
_cell.length_b   1.000
_cell.length_c   1.000
_cell.angle_alpha   90.00
_cell.angle_beta   90.00
_cell.angle_gamma   90.00
#
_symmetry.space_group_name_H-M   'P 1'
#
loop_
_entity.id
_entity.type
_entity.pdbx_description
1 polymer ?
#
loop_
_entity_poly.entity_id
_entity_poly.type
_entity_poly.pdbx_seq_one_letter_code
_entity_poly.pdbx_strand_id
1 'polypeptide(L)'
;MNKKINRDNYKYLCSLMAQLLELDVDTEERIKEYIENHGVDNFFKDYEKMELPYEVYEKLEGLQFVLETLSDKTLEESIGGAL
;
A
#
# COMPACT_ATOMS: atom_id res chain seq x y z
N MET A 1 -21.97 -1.26 4.24
CA MET A 1 -21.36 -1.96 5.39
C MET A 1 -20.10 -1.20 5.74
N ASN A 2 -20.14 -0.31 6.74
CA ASN A 2 -18.95 0.42 7.19
C ASN A 2 -17.99 -0.61 7.79
N LYS A 3 -17.01 -1.08 7.01
CA LYS A 3 -15.87 -1.82 7.55
C LYS A 3 -15.24 -0.89 8.58
N LYS A 4 -15.39 -1.23 9.86
CA LYS A 4 -14.75 -0.50 10.95
C LYS A 4 -13.26 -0.51 10.63
N ILE A 5 -12.72 0.65 10.23
CA ILE A 5 -11.31 0.87 9.95
C ILE A 5 -10.56 0.40 11.20
N ASN A 6 -9.87 -0.73 11.12
CA ASN A 6 -9.00 -1.17 12.20
C ASN A 6 -7.74 -0.31 12.12
N ARG A 7 -7.80 0.87 12.74
CA ARG A 7 -6.73 1.87 12.73
C ARG A 7 -5.39 1.28 13.19
N ASP A 8 -5.41 0.35 14.15
CA ASP A 8 -4.21 -0.30 14.66
C ASP A 8 -3.57 -1.20 13.61
N ASN A 9 -4.38 -1.92 12.82
CA ASN A 9 -3.88 -2.68 11.68
C ASN A 9 -3.26 -1.77 10.61
N TYR A 10 -3.88 -0.62 10.31
CA TYR A 10 -3.32 0.29 9.33
C TYR A 10 -2.00 0.90 9.79
N LYS A 11 -1.90 1.33 11.05
CA LYS A 11 -0.64 1.80 11.62
C LYS A 11 0.46 0.76 11.51
N TYR A 12 0.15 -0.49 11.88
CA TYR A 12 1.09 -1.60 11.75
C TYR A 12 1.52 -1.85 10.31
N LEU A 13 0.58 -1.85 9.36
CA LEU A 13 0.88 -2.03 7.93
C LEU A 13 1.73 -0.89 7.37
N CYS A 14 1.47 0.36 7.77
CA CYS A 14 2.30 1.49 7.38
C CYS A 14 3.74 1.32 7.89
N SER A 15 3.92 0.88 9.13
CA SER A 15 5.24 0.62 9.69
C SER A 15 5.97 -0.53 8.99
N LEU A 16 5.27 -1.61 8.63
CA LEU A 16 5.86 -2.68 7.81
C LEU A 16 6.28 -2.19 6.42
N MET A 17 5.45 -1.37 5.78
CA MET A 17 5.76 -0.80 4.47
C MET A 17 6.96 0.16 4.54
N ALA A 18 7.02 1.01 5.58
CA ALA A 18 8.16 1.90 5.81
C ALA A 18 9.46 1.12 6.02
N GLN A 19 9.41 0.01 6.76
CA GLN A 19 10.56 -0.89 6.92
C GLN A 19 10.96 -1.55 5.60
N LEU A 20 10.00 -2.04 4.82
CA LEU A 20 10.26 -2.71 3.54
C LEU A 20 10.90 -1.76 2.51
N LEU A 21 10.44 -0.52 2.48
CA LEU A 21 10.87 0.49 1.52
C LEU A 21 11.99 1.39 2.05
N GLU A 22 12.48 1.13 3.26
CA GLU A 22 13.49 1.94 3.94
C GLU A 22 13.12 3.44 3.93
N LEU A 23 11.89 3.75 4.33
CA LEU A 23 11.37 5.12 4.42
C LEU A 23 11.84 5.77 5.72
N ASP A 24 12.10 7.07 5.66
CA ASP A 24 12.33 7.88 6.85
C ASP A 24 11.03 8.07 7.67
N VAL A 25 11.20 8.52 8.91
CA VAL A 25 10.10 8.70 9.87
C VAL A 25 9.07 9.72 9.38
N ASP A 26 9.51 10.80 8.72
CA ASP A 26 8.63 11.87 8.25
C ASP A 26 7.75 11.36 7.10
N THR A 27 8.36 10.60 6.17
CA THR A 27 7.66 9.92 5.08
C THR A 27 6.65 8.89 5.60
N GLU A 28 7.03 8.09 6.61
CA GLU A 28 6.13 7.13 7.24
C GLU A 28 4.92 7.83 7.89
N GLU A 29 5.13 8.94 8.61
CA GLU A 29 4.06 9.72 9.22
C GLU A 29 3.10 10.29 8.18
N ARG A 30 3.62 10.84 7.08
CA ARG A 30 2.81 11.41 6.00
C ARG A 30 1.91 10.36 5.33
N ILE A 31 2.42 9.15 5.15
CA ILE A 31 1.63 8.02 4.65
C ILE A 31 0.56 7.57 5.66
N LYS A 32 0.90 7.51 6.96
CA LYS A 32 -0.08 7.19 8.02
C LYS A 32 -1.22 8.21 8.02
N GLU A 33 -0.91 9.50 7.99
CA GLU A 33 -1.91 10.57 7.94
C GLU A 33 -2.81 10.46 6.70
N TYR A 34 -2.22 10.19 5.53
CA TYR A 34 -3.00 9.97 4.32
C TYR A 34 -4.00 8.82 4.50
N ILE A 35 -3.54 7.66 5.00
CA ILE A 35 -4.41 6.49 5.18
C ILE A 35 -5.47 6.73 6.26
N GLU A 36 -5.15 7.46 7.33
CA GLU A 36 -6.12 7.82 8.37
C GLU A 36 -7.23 8.74 7.84
N ASN A 37 -6.91 9.65 6.91
CA ASN A 37 -7.84 10.61 6.34
C ASN A 37 -8.63 10.08 5.13
N HIS A 38 -8.02 9.23 4.30
CA HIS A 38 -8.56 8.82 3.01
C HIS A 38 -8.83 7.30 2.89
N GLY A 39 -8.33 6.50 3.84
CA GLY A 39 -8.35 5.04 3.74
C GLY A 39 -7.30 4.51 2.75
N VAL A 40 -7.31 3.18 2.55
CA VAL A 40 -6.32 2.49 1.69
C VAL A 40 -6.78 2.26 0.26
N ASP A 41 -8.08 2.32 -0.02
CA ASP A 41 -8.66 1.90 -1.31
C ASP A 41 -8.13 2.73 -2.50
N ASN A 42 -7.66 3.95 -2.24
CA ASN A 42 -7.09 4.85 -3.25
C ASN A 42 -5.60 5.16 -3.01
N PHE A 43 -4.92 4.46 -2.09
CA PHE A 43 -3.52 4.75 -1.76
C PHE A 43 -2.62 4.76 -3.00
N PHE A 44 -2.64 3.68 -3.79
CA PHE A 44 -1.83 3.57 -5.00
C PHE A 44 -2.32 4.44 -6.18
N LYS A 45 -3.49 5.09 -6.08
CA LYS A 45 -4.04 5.96 -7.13
C LYS A 45 -3.75 7.44 -6.91
N ASP A 46 -3.54 7.81 -5.65
CA ASP A 46 -3.54 9.19 -5.21
C ASP A 46 -2.26 9.55 -4.42
N TYR A 47 -1.26 8.66 -4.40
CA TYR A 47 -0.05 8.89 -3.61
C TYR A 47 0.74 10.12 -4.05
N GLU A 48 0.60 10.55 -5.32
CA GLU A 48 1.17 11.79 -5.83
C GLU A 48 0.68 13.05 -5.07
N LYS A 49 -0.51 12.98 -4.46
CA LYS A 49 -1.06 14.07 -3.63
C LYS A 49 -0.29 14.26 -2.33
N MET A 50 0.54 13.29 -1.94
CA MET A 50 1.36 13.36 -0.74
C MET A 50 2.65 14.16 -0.98
N GLU A 51 2.97 14.68 -2.17
CA GLU A 51 4.19 15.47 -2.42
C GLU A 51 5.46 14.87 -1.78
N LEU A 52 5.63 13.56 -1.90
CA LEU A 52 6.76 12.82 -1.35
C LEU A 52 8.03 13.04 -2.18
N PRO A 53 9.22 12.75 -1.61
CA PRO A 53 10.45 12.72 -2.40
C PRO A 53 10.34 11.75 -3.58
N TYR A 54 10.97 12.10 -4.71
CA TYR A 54 10.87 11.31 -5.95
C TYR A 54 11.25 9.83 -5.76
N GLU A 55 12.32 9.57 -5.00
CA GLU A 55 12.76 8.21 -4.66
C GLU A 55 11.67 7.38 -3.96
N VAL A 56 10.83 8.02 -3.13
CA VAL A 56 9.73 7.35 -2.44
C VAL A 56 8.65 6.94 -3.43
N TYR A 57 8.39 7.74 -4.46
CA TYR A 57 7.46 7.37 -5.53
C TYR A 57 7.94 6.13 -6.30
N GLU A 58 9.23 6.07 -6.66
CA GLU A 58 9.80 4.89 -7.33
C GLU A 58 9.65 3.62 -6.47
N LYS A 59 9.87 3.74 -5.15
CA LYS A 59 9.68 2.65 -4.19
C LYS A 59 8.23 2.19 -4.09
N LEU A 60 7.28 3.13 -4.07
CA LEU A 60 5.84 2.84 -4.02
C LEU A 60 5.33 2.20 -5.32
N GLU A 61 5.80 2.64 -6.47
CA GLU A 61 5.52 2.01 -7.77
C GLU A 61 6.02 0.57 -7.81
N GLY A 62 7.24 0.33 -7.33
CA GLY A 62 7.78 -1.02 -7.22
C GLY A 62 6.95 -1.92 -6.30
N LEU A 63 6.50 -1.40 -5.16
CA LEU A 63 5.61 -2.12 -4.25
C LEU A 63 4.27 -2.44 -4.91
N GLN A 64 3.65 -1.48 -5.60
CA GLN A 64 2.39 -1.69 -6.32
C GLN A 64 2.54 -2.82 -7.34
N PHE A 65 3.59 -2.78 -8.15
CA PHE A 65 3.85 -3.80 -9.17
C PHE A 65 4.00 -5.21 -8.56
N VAL A 66 4.70 -5.33 -7.43
CA VAL A 66 4.82 -6.61 -6.70
C VAL A 66 3.46 -7.09 -6.20
N LEU A 67 2.65 -6.22 -5.60
CA LEU A 67 1.32 -6.57 -5.08
C LEU A 67 0.35 -6.98 -6.19
N GLU A 68 0.35 -6.27 -7.33
CA GLU A 68 -0.44 -6.60 -8.51
C GLU A 68 -0.02 -7.96 -9.09
N THR A 69 1.29 -8.19 -9.22
CA THR A 69 1.83 -9.48 -9.71
C THR A 69 1.48 -10.65 -8.78
N LEU A 70 1.50 -10.43 -7.46
CA LEU A 70 1.09 -11.44 -6.49
C LEU A 70 -0.42 -11.70 -6.54
N SER A 71 -1.23 -10.65 -6.74
CA SER A 71 -2.67 -10.76 -6.88
C SER A 71 -3.06 -11.58 -8.13
N ASP A 72 -2.43 -11.31 -9.27
CA ASP A 72 -2.74 -11.98 -10.54
C ASP A 72 -2.36 -13.47 -10.53
N LYS A 73 -1.30 -13.85 -9.81
CA LYS A 73 -0.98 -15.27 -9.59
C LYS A 73 -2.09 -16.03 -8.83
N THR A 74 -2.80 -15.34 -7.94
CA THR A 74 -3.96 -15.92 -7.25
C THR A 74 -5.15 -16.17 -8.17
N LEU A 75 -5.27 -15.42 -9.28
CA LEU A 75 -6.29 -15.66 -10.30
C LEU A 75 -5.93 -16.88 -11.15
N GLU A 76 -4.70 -16.99 -11.66
CA GLU A 76 -4.28 -18.14 -12.48
C GLU A 76 -4.34 -19.49 -11.72
N GLU A 77 -3.97 -19.51 -10.44
CA GLU A 77 -4.10 -20.71 -9.59
C GLU A 77 -5.57 -21.08 -9.30
N SER A 78 -6.50 -20.11 -9.40
CA SER A 78 -7.93 -20.35 -9.20
C SER A 78 -8.67 -20.81 -10.46
N ILE A 79 -8.09 -20.65 -11.66
CA ILE A 79 -8.64 -21.15 -12.94
C ILE A 79 -7.96 -22.45 -13.41
N GLY A 80 -6.85 -22.86 -12.78
CA GLY A 80 -6.11 -24.09 -13.06
C GLY A 80 -6.70 -25.38 -12.47
N GLY A 81 -8.00 -25.40 -12.17
CA GLY A 81 -8.72 -26.51 -11.54
C GLY A 81 -9.93 -27.00 -12.32
N ALA A 82 -9.89 -26.99 -13.66
CA ALA A 82 -10.85 -27.70 -14.50
C ALA A 82 -10.26 -27.91 -15.90
N LEU A 83 -9.46 -28.96 -16.06
CA LEU A 83 -9.35 -29.68 -17.34
C LEU A 83 -10.45 -30.73 -17.40
#